data_AF-A0A382NQM4-F1
#
_entry.id   AF-A0A382NQM4-F1
#
_cell.length_a   1.000
_cell.length_b   1.000
_cell.length_c   1.000
_cell.angle_alpha   90.00
_cell.angle_beta   90.00
_cell.angle_gamma   90.00
#
_symmetry.space_group_name_H-M   'P 1'
#
loop_
_entity.id
_entity.type
_entity.pdbx_description
1 polymer ?
#
loop_
_entity_poly.entity_id
_entity_poly.type
_entity_poly.pdbx_seq_one_letter_code
_entity_poly.pdbx_strand_id
1 'polypeptide(L)'
;MGYVDIHGHVSAPPALYAYQAGLMSARAFHGKGKIRASDEEIVNAASNHVQRLKDYNIDRQFISARPFSMMHSRKPEIIVHWF
;
A
#
# COMPACT_ATOMS: atom_id res chain seq x y z
N MET A 1 19.56 12.82 18.84
CA MET A 1 19.07 11.46 19.09
C MET A 1 17.78 11.34 18.32
N GLY A 2 17.77 10.61 17.20
CA GLY A 2 16.56 10.49 16.40
C GLY A 2 15.74 9.29 16.83
N TYR A 3 14.50 9.25 16.32
CA TYR A 3 13.47 8.33 16.77
C TYR A 3 13.18 7.29 15.70
N VAL A 4 12.83 6.08 16.16
CA VAL A 4 12.26 5.04 15.30
C VAL A 4 10.76 5.02 15.53
N ASP A 5 10.01 5.36 14.49
CA ASP A 5 8.55 5.25 14.50
C ASP A 5 8.13 3.82 14.15
N ILE A 6 7.37 3.18 15.04
CA ILE A 6 6.93 1.79 14.88
C ILE A 6 5.55 1.67 14.23
N HIS A 7 4.86 2.78 13.95
CA HIS A 7 3.49 2.79 13.42
C HIS A 7 3.34 3.74 12.25
N GLY A 8 3.93 3.36 11.11
CA GLY A 8 3.66 3.96 9.81
C GLY A 8 2.72 3.14 8.94
N HIS A 9 2.11 3.79 7.97
CA HIS A 9 1.37 3.12 6.89
C HIS A 9 1.92 3.55 5.53
N VAL A 10 1.96 2.62 4.59
CA VAL A 10 2.53 2.85 3.25
C VAL A 10 1.84 4.01 2.51
N SER A 11 2.65 4.85 1.86
CA SER A 11 2.20 5.80 0.84
C SER A 11 2.45 5.18 -0.53
N ALA A 12 1.42 4.55 -1.07
CA ALA A 12 1.51 3.77 -2.30
C ALA A 12 1.08 4.58 -3.55
N PRO A 13 1.61 4.25 -4.74
CA PRO A 13 1.18 4.88 -5.98
C PRO A 13 -0.27 4.51 -6.33
N PRO A 14 -0.96 5.32 -7.16
CA PRO A 14 -2.34 5.08 -7.60
C PRO A 14 -2.58 3.67 -8.15
N ALA A 15 -1.57 3.07 -8.79
CA ALA A 15 -1.62 1.72 -9.36
C ALA A 15 -2.01 0.64 -8.36
N LEU A 16 -1.62 0.75 -7.08
CA LEU A 16 -2.03 -0.22 -6.05
C LEU A 16 -3.54 -0.19 -5.83
N TYR A 17 -4.12 1.01 -5.75
CA TYR A 17 -5.56 1.19 -5.56
C TYR A 17 -6.36 0.83 -6.80
N ALA A 18 -5.82 1.12 -7.99
CA ALA A 18 -6.42 0.68 -9.26
C ALA A 18 -6.46 -0.85 -9.37
N TYR A 19 -5.38 -1.53 -8.96
CA TYR A 19 -5.32 -2.99 -8.89
C TYR A 19 -6.38 -3.56 -7.92
N GLN A 20 -6.48 -2.98 -6.72
CA GLN A 20 -7.50 -3.34 -5.74
C GLN A 20 -8.92 -3.17 -6.31
N ALA A 21 -9.21 -2.03 -6.96
CA ALA A 21 -10.49 -1.77 -7.60
C ALA A 21 -10.80 -2.80 -8.70
N GLY A 22 -9.82 -3.14 -9.54
CA GLY A 22 -9.95 -4.17 -10.57
C GLY A 22 -10.33 -5.54 -10.01
N LEU A 23 -9.64 -5.98 -8.95
CA LEU A 23 -9.97 -7.24 -8.26
C LEU A 23 -11.39 -7.25 -7.72
N MET A 24 -11.83 -6.15 -7.10
CA MET A 24 -13.19 -6.03 -6.56
C MET A 24 -14.25 -6.03 -7.67
N SER A 25 -14.05 -5.27 -8.74
CA SER A 25 -14.99 -5.15 -9.85
C SER A 25 -15.14 -6.44 -10.63
N ALA A 26 -14.03 -7.13 -10.92
CA ALA A 26 -14.04 -8.40 -11.61
C ALA A 26 -14.36 -9.59 -10.69
N ARG A 27 -14.47 -9.37 -9.38
CA ARG A 27 -14.61 -10.43 -8.36
C ARG A 27 -13.57 -11.55 -8.52
N ALA A 28 -12.33 -11.16 -8.81
CA ALA A 28 -11.21 -12.05 -9.13
C ALA A 28 -11.38 -12.98 -10.35
N PHE A 29 -12.36 -12.75 -11.23
CA PHE A 29 -12.58 -13.56 -12.44
C PHE A 29 -11.36 -13.60 -13.38
N HIS A 30 -10.60 -12.51 -13.48
CA HIS A 30 -9.38 -12.43 -14.29
C HIS A 30 -8.12 -12.96 -13.59
N GLY A 31 -8.28 -13.66 -12.46
CA GLY A 31 -7.17 -14.18 -11.67
C GLY A 31 -6.47 -13.09 -10.85
N LYS A 32 -5.31 -13.46 -10.29
CA LYS A 32 -4.53 -12.62 -9.35
C LYS A 32 -4.01 -11.35 -10.02
N GLY A 33 -3.61 -11.44 -11.29
CA GLY A 33 -3.00 -10.30 -11.98
C GLY A 33 -1.71 -9.83 -11.32
N LYS A 34 -1.35 -8.57 -11.56
CA LYS A 34 -0.19 -7.90 -10.96
C LYS A 34 -0.42 -6.40 -10.85
N ILE A 35 0.14 -5.79 -9.81
CA ILE A 35 0.27 -4.34 -9.72
C ILE A 35 1.31 -3.91 -10.75
N ARG A 36 1.02 -2.83 -11.48
CA ARG A 36 1.92 -2.25 -12.49
C ARG A 36 2.26 -0.83 -12.07
N ALA A 37 3.42 -0.67 -11.45
CA ALA A 37 4.00 0.62 -11.09
C ALA A 37 5.50 0.58 -11.37
N SER A 38 6.07 1.68 -11.86
CA SER A 38 7.52 1.86 -11.97
C SER A 38 8.14 2.22 -10.62
N ASP A 39 9.45 2.04 -10.50
CA ASP A 39 10.19 2.47 -9.30
C ASP A 39 10.06 3.97 -9.06
N GLU A 40 10.03 4.77 -10.13
CA GLU A 40 9.83 6.21 -10.06
C GLU A 40 8.44 6.56 -9.48
N GLU A 41 7.38 5.87 -9.91
CA GLU A 41 6.04 6.07 -9.35
C GLU A 41 5.98 5.71 -7.85
N ILE A 42 6.70 4.66 -7.45
CA ILE A 42 6.79 4.23 -6.04
C ILE A 42 7.52 5.29 -5.20
N VAL A 43 8.67 5.78 -5.67
CA VAL A 43 9.45 6.82 -4.99
C VAL A 43 8.66 8.13 -4.90
N ASN A 44 8.01 8.54 -5.99
CA ASN A 44 7.21 9.76 -6.02
C ASN A 44 6.04 9.70 -5.02
N ALA A 45 5.36 8.56 -4.91
CA ALA A 45 4.29 8.36 -3.93
C ALA A 45 4.79 8.45 -2.47
N ALA A 46 6.04 8.03 -2.21
CA ALA A 46 6.63 8.07 -0.88
C ALA A 46 7.31 9.41 -0.53
N SER A 47 7.68 10.23 -1.51
CA SER A 47 8.52 11.42 -1.35
C SER A 47 8.05 12.38 -0.24
N ASN A 48 6.79 12.81 -0.29
CA ASN A 48 6.20 13.71 0.72
C ASN A 48 6.10 13.07 2.10
N HIS A 49 5.91 11.74 2.17
CA HIS A 49 5.90 11.02 3.45
C HIS A 49 7.31 11.03 4.05
N VAL A 50 8.32 10.67 3.26
CA VAL A 50 9.72 10.70 3.70
C VAL A 50 10.16 12.11 4.11
N GLN A 51 9.71 13.15 3.40
CA GLN A 51 10.00 14.53 3.77
C GLN A 51 9.44 14.85 5.17
N ARG A 52 8.20 14.45 5.46
CA ARG A 52 7.62 14.64 6.81
C ARG A 52 8.42 13.91 7.91
N LEU A 53 8.92 12.70 7.64
CA LEU A 53 9.76 12.00 8.61
C LEU A 53 11.03 12.82 8.94
N LYS A 54 11.65 13.45 7.92
CA LYS A 54 12.79 14.35 8.10
C LYS A 54 12.41 15.58 8.91
N ASP A 55 11.28 16.22 8.59
CA ASP A 55 10.80 17.42 9.28
C ASP A 55 10.60 17.18 10.79
N TYR A 56 10.23 15.96 11.17
CA TYR A 56 10.04 15.55 12.57
C TYR A 56 11.24 14.82 13.20
N ASN A 57 12.40 14.76 12.53
CA ASN A 57 13.61 14.05 13.01
C ASN A 57 13.38 12.55 13.31
N ILE A 58 12.55 11.89 12.51
CA ILE A 58 12.33 10.44 12.54
C ILE A 58 13.35 9.77 11.61
N ASP A 59 14.26 8.97 12.17
CA ASP A 59 15.35 8.34 11.40
C ASP A 59 14.84 7.20 10.52
N ARG A 60 13.92 6.41 11.07
CA ARG A 60 13.37 5.20 10.46
C ARG A 60 11.91 5.05 10.87
N GLN A 61 11.10 4.51 9.96
CA GLN A 61 9.73 4.16 10.25
C GLN A 61 9.45 2.74 9.77
N PHE A 62 8.85 1.92 10.63
CA PHE A 62 8.24 0.66 10.21
C PHE A 62 6.89 0.98 9.56
N ILE A 63 6.71 0.55 8.31
CA ILE A 63 5.46 0.73 7.58
C ILE A 63 4.73 -0.59 7.41
N SER A 64 3.42 -0.57 7.63
CA SER A 64 2.50 -1.64 7.26
C SER A 64 1.61 -1.24 6.08
N ALA A 65 0.81 -2.19 5.60
CA ALA A 65 -0.32 -1.83 4.74
C ALA A 65 -1.30 -0.91 5.48
N ARG A 66 -2.10 -0.14 4.73
CA ARG A 66 -3.19 0.69 5.28
C ARG A 66 -4.32 -0.22 5.75
N PRO A 67 -4.59 -0.36 7.06
CA PRO A 67 -5.47 -1.42 7.56
C PRO A 67 -6.89 -1.35 6.98
N PHE A 68 -7.43 -0.14 6.82
CA PHE A 68 -8.78 0.07 6.30
C PHE A 68 -8.96 -0.37 4.83
N SER A 69 -7.87 -0.48 4.06
CA SER A 69 -7.93 -0.93 2.67
C SER A 69 -7.70 -2.43 2.50
N MET A 70 -7.49 -3.20 3.57
CA MET A 70 -7.11 -4.61 3.49
C MET A 70 -8.26 -5.57 3.18
N MET A 71 -9.52 -5.12 3.33
CA MET A 71 -10.71 -5.86 2.90
C MET A 71 -10.87 -7.27 3.50
N HIS A 72 -10.30 -7.57 4.67
CA HIS A 72 -10.24 -8.94 5.23
C HIS A 72 -11.58 -9.70 5.29
N SER A 73 -12.73 -9.01 5.27
CA SER A 73 -14.07 -9.62 5.26
C SER A 73 -14.74 -9.69 3.87
N ARG A 74 -14.04 -9.37 2.78
CA ARG A 74 -14.62 -9.28 1.43
C ARG A 74 -14.94 -10.66 0.85
N LYS A 75 -16.06 -10.73 0.12
CA LYS A 75 -16.49 -11.90 -0.65
C LYS A 75 -16.52 -11.59 -2.17
N PRO A 76 -16.21 -12.56 -3.05
CA PRO A 76 -15.62 -13.88 -2.73
C PRO A 76 -14.23 -13.74 -2.07
N GLU A 77 -13.89 -14.71 -1.22
CA GLU A 77 -12.69 -14.72 -0.38
C GLU A 77 -11.41 -14.64 -1.21
N ILE A 78 -11.44 -15.20 -2.43
CA ILE A 78 -10.33 -15.20 -3.37
C ILE A 78 -9.86 -13.80 -3.80
N ILE A 79 -10.64 -12.74 -3.53
CA ILE A 79 -10.19 -11.35 -3.72
C ILE A 79 -9.03 -11.03 -2.76
N VAL A 80 -9.03 -11.61 -1.56
CA VAL A 80 -8.13 -11.23 -0.45
C VAL A 80 -7.25 -12.40 -0.03
N HIS A 81 -7.84 -13.59 0.09
CA HIS A 81 -7.19 -14.85 0.42
C HIS A 81 -6.90 -15.60 -0.88
N TRP A 82 -5.85 -15.18 -1.57
CA TRP A 82 -5.24 -16.01 -2.61
C TRP A 82 -4.53 -17.16 -1.89
N PHE A 83 -4.78 -18.41 -2.31
CA PHE A 83 -4.45 -19.71 -1.70
C PHE A 83 -5.38 -20.19 -0.56
#